data_AF-A0A442BWZ6-F1
#
_entry.id   AF-A0A442BWZ6-F1
#
_cell.length_a   1.000
_cell.length_b   1.000
_cell.length_c   1.000
_cell.angle_alpha   90.00
_cell.angle_beta   90.00
_cell.angle_gamma   90.00
#
_symmetry.space_group_name_H-M   'P 1'
#
loop_
_entity.id
_entity.type
_entity.pdbx_description
1 polymer ?
#
loop_
_entity_poly.entity_id
_entity_poly.type
_entity_poly.pdbx_seq_one_letter_code
_entity_poly.pdbx_strand_id
1 'polypeptide(L)'
;DLAAEGFDLVGGRLLPAGGQGKAAMLLYEDAKGERISLYVTAESSETSKGTYAAEAGGPEAVYWLDKGYACAVVGSLPPERLSDVAKSAYGQLVAGISS
;
A
#
# COMPACT_ATOMS: atom_id res chain seq x y z
N ASP A 1 9.97 -0.43 4.29
CA ASP A 1 10.90 0.47 3.61
C ASP A 1 10.82 0.28 2.09
N LEU A 2 10.61 1.35 1.33
CA LEU A 2 10.48 1.30 -0.13
C LEU A 2 11.69 1.97 -0.83
N ALA A 3 12.80 2.12 -0.11
CA ALA A 3 14.02 2.72 -0.62
C ALA A 3 14.59 1.99 -1.85
N ALA A 4 14.41 0.66 -1.96
CA ALA A 4 14.85 -0.12 -3.11
C ALA A 4 14.11 0.27 -4.41
N GLU A 5 12.88 0.77 -4.29
CA GLU A 5 12.05 1.28 -5.38
C GLU A 5 12.24 2.80 -5.59
N GLY A 6 13.14 3.41 -4.82
CA GLY A 6 13.47 4.84 -4.86
C GLY A 6 12.48 5.73 -4.11
N PHE A 7 11.73 5.18 -3.16
CA PHE A 7 10.72 5.90 -2.38
C PHE A 7 11.13 6.06 -0.92
N ASP A 8 11.15 7.30 -0.44
CA ASP A 8 11.44 7.65 0.95
C ASP A 8 10.15 7.85 1.74
N LEU A 9 10.14 7.41 3.01
CA LEU A 9 9.00 7.64 3.90
C LEU A 9 8.93 9.11 4.31
N VAL A 10 7.88 9.80 3.86
CA VAL A 10 7.63 11.22 4.20
C VAL A 10 6.89 11.33 5.52
N GLY A 11 6.01 10.36 5.82
CA GLY A 11 5.28 10.35 7.07
C GLY A 11 4.23 9.25 7.15
N GLY A 12 3.57 9.19 8.29
CA GLY A 12 2.51 8.23 8.52
C GLY A 12 1.47 8.74 9.50
N ARG A 13 0.24 8.23 9.37
CA ARG A 13 -0.86 8.50 10.29
C ARG A 13 -1.61 7.23 10.63
N LEU A 14 -2.01 7.11 11.89
CA LEU A 14 -3.01 6.12 12.29
C LEU A 14 -4.41 6.68 12.01
N LEU A 15 -5.27 5.80 11.52
CA LEU A 15 -6.63 6.08 11.12
C LEU A 15 -7.59 5.15 11.88
N PRO A 16 -8.78 5.62 12.25
CA PRO A 16 -9.86 4.71 12.59
C PRO A 16 -10.25 3.93 11.32
N ALA A 17 -10.17 2.60 11.38
CA ALA A 17 -10.89 1.74 10.45
C ALA A 17 -12.24 1.37 11.10
N GLY A 18 -13.24 0.97 10.32
CA GLY A 18 -14.58 0.67 10.84
C GLY A 18 -14.60 -0.28 12.06
N GLY A 19 -15.71 -0.31 12.79
CA GLY A 19 -15.83 -1.13 14.01
C GLY A 19 -14.78 -0.74 15.08
N GLN A 20 -13.87 -1.66 15.39
CA GLN A 20 -12.77 -1.49 16.37
C GLN A 20 -11.38 -1.50 15.71
N GLY A 21 -11.31 -1.44 14.37
CA GLY A 21 -10.08 -1.57 13.61
C GLY A 21 -9.20 -0.33 13.68
N LYS A 22 -7.89 -0.52 13.70
CA LYS A 22 -6.91 0.54 13.44
C LYS A 22 -6.34 0.34 12.05
N ALA A 23 -6.21 1.42 11.31
CA ALA A 23 -5.46 1.44 10.07
C ALA A 23 -4.23 2.33 10.19
N ALA A 24 -3.21 2.03 9.39
CA ALA A 24 -2.07 2.88 9.17
C ALA A 24 -2.08 3.34 7.72
N MET A 25 -1.79 4.63 7.51
CA MET A 25 -1.52 5.18 6.20
C MET A 25 -0.12 5.76 6.21
N LEU A 26 0.73 5.27 5.32
CA LEU A 26 2.10 5.72 5.13
C LEU A 26 2.21 6.43 3.79
N LEU A 27 2.86 7.59 3.78
CA LEU A 27 3.10 8.39 2.58
C LEU A 27 4.57 8.31 2.22
N TYR A 28 4.83 7.95 0.96
CA TYR A 28 6.18 7.94 0.40
C TYR A 28 6.29 8.89 -0.79
N GLU A 29 7.50 9.39 -1.04
CA GLU A 29 7.83 10.27 -2.14
C GLU A 29 9.14 9.83 -2.77
N ASP A 30 9.24 9.88 -4.10
CA ASP A 30 10.49 9.62 -4.81
C ASP A 30 11.27 10.92 -5.12
N ALA A 31 12.47 10.79 -5.67
CA ALA A 31 13.32 11.94 -6.01
C ALA A 31 12.72 12.91 -7.05
N LYS A 32 11.64 12.52 -7.75
CA LYS A 32 10.92 13.38 -8.71
C LYS A 32 9.71 14.05 -8.08
N GLY A 33 9.41 13.77 -6.81
CA GLY A 33 8.23 14.25 -6.09
C GLY A 33 6.97 13.42 -6.36
N GLU A 34 7.09 12.25 -7.02
CA GLU A 34 5.95 11.35 -7.21
C GLU A 34 5.60 10.68 -5.89
N ARG A 35 4.31 10.67 -5.54
CA ARG A 35 3.85 10.18 -4.24
C ARG A 35 3.02 8.91 -4.36
N ILE A 36 3.24 8.03 -3.39
CA ILE A 36 2.41 6.85 -3.17
C ILE A 36 1.94 6.82 -1.73
N SER A 37 0.73 6.29 -1.52
CA SER A 37 0.20 5.99 -0.20
C SER A 37 0.06 4.49 -0.03
N LEU A 38 0.57 3.96 1.08
CA LEU A 38 0.33 2.59 1.53
C LEU A 38 -0.68 2.64 2.68
N TYR A 39 -1.83 2.04 2.47
CA TYR A 39 -2.85 1.80 3.49
C TYR A 39 -2.74 0.36 3.99
N VAL A 40 -2.81 0.16 5.30
CA VAL A 40 -2.79 -1.16 5.97
C VAL A 40 -3.83 -1.17 7.08
N THR A 41 -4.67 -2.19 7.12
CA THR A 41 -5.60 -2.45 8.23
C THR A 41 -5.65 -3.94 8.54
N ALA A 42 -5.96 -4.30 9.78
CA ALA A 42 -6.32 -5.67 10.10
C ALA A 42 -7.67 -6.00 9.44
N GLU A 43 -7.76 -7.17 8.80
CA GLU A 43 -8.95 -7.67 8.12
C GLU A 43 -8.93 -9.20 8.12
N SER A 44 -9.98 -9.83 8.64
CA SER A 44 -10.09 -11.30 8.78
C SER A 44 -10.89 -11.97 7.67
N SER A 45 -11.32 -11.20 6.66
CA SER A 45 -12.03 -11.70 5.48
C SER A 45 -11.16 -12.62 4.60
N GLU A 46 -11.81 -13.26 3.62
CA GLU A 46 -11.16 -14.15 2.66
C GLU A 46 -10.06 -13.46 1.85
N THR A 47 -9.07 -14.26 1.41
CA THR A 47 -7.92 -13.77 0.65
C THR A 47 -8.36 -13.21 -0.71
N SER A 48 -7.88 -12.03 -1.07
CA SER A 48 -8.19 -11.37 -2.34
C SER A 48 -7.02 -10.52 -2.81
N LYS A 49 -6.91 -10.27 -4.13
CA LYS A 49 -5.93 -9.35 -4.70
C LYS A 49 -6.42 -8.79 -6.02
N GLY A 50 -6.00 -7.58 -6.36
CA GLY A 50 -6.36 -6.97 -7.64
C GLY A 50 -5.75 -5.61 -7.85
N THR A 51 -6.15 -5.00 -8.95
CA THR A 51 -5.85 -3.61 -9.29
C THR A 51 -7.15 -2.83 -9.44
N TYR A 52 -7.08 -1.54 -9.14
CA TYR A 52 -8.14 -0.58 -9.39
C TYR A 52 -7.52 0.62 -10.09
N ALA A 53 -8.17 1.11 -11.14
CA ALA A 53 -7.78 2.34 -11.82
C ALA A 53 -8.93 3.34 -11.67
N ALA A 54 -8.63 4.55 -11.17
CA ALA A 54 -9.60 5.62 -11.16
C ALA A 54 -9.91 6.09 -12.59
N GLU A 55 -11.15 6.53 -12.82
CA GLU A 55 -11.53 7.11 -14.11
C GLU A 55 -10.78 8.44 -14.36
N ALA A 56 -10.73 8.85 -15.64
CA ALA A 56 -10.18 10.13 -16.08
C ALA A 56 -8.69 10.39 -15.71
N GLY A 57 -7.87 9.34 -15.62
CA GLY A 57 -6.44 9.47 -15.32
C GLY A 57 -6.15 9.75 -13.85
N GLY A 58 -7.08 9.40 -12.95
CA GLY A 58 -6.85 9.43 -11.52
C GLY A 58 -5.84 8.37 -11.05
N PRO A 59 -5.57 8.30 -9.74
CA PRO A 59 -4.60 7.36 -9.20
C PRO A 59 -5.03 5.91 -9.41
N GLU A 60 -4.03 5.05 -9.61
CA GLU A 60 -4.20 3.60 -9.62
C GLU A 60 -3.93 3.04 -8.22
N ALA A 61 -4.47 1.85 -7.96
CA ALA A 61 -4.28 1.12 -6.72
C ALA A 61 -4.01 -0.35 -7.00
N VAL A 62 -3.03 -0.91 -6.28
CA VAL A 62 -2.81 -2.36 -6.17
C VAL A 62 -3.17 -2.74 -4.75
N TYR A 63 -4.08 -3.71 -4.58
CA TYR A 63 -4.58 -4.11 -3.27
C TYR A 63 -4.51 -5.61 -3.05
N TRP A 64 -4.39 -6.00 -1.79
CA TRP A 64 -4.44 -7.39 -1.35
C TRP A 64 -5.04 -7.52 0.05
N LEU A 65 -5.70 -8.66 0.26
CA LEU A 65 -6.16 -9.17 1.54
C LEU A 65 -5.45 -10.50 1.74
N ASP A 66 -4.53 -10.56 2.69
CA ASP A 66 -3.80 -11.78 3.02
C ASP A 66 -3.25 -11.69 4.45
N LYS A 67 -3.00 -12.85 5.08
CA LYS A 67 -2.40 -12.96 6.43
C LYS A 67 -3.08 -12.12 7.52
N GLY A 68 -4.39 -11.87 7.41
CA GLY A 68 -5.13 -11.07 8.37
C GLY A 68 -5.03 -9.56 8.17
N TYR A 69 -4.52 -9.11 7.03
CA TYR A 69 -4.38 -7.70 6.67
C TYR A 69 -4.99 -7.40 5.31
N ALA A 70 -5.68 -6.26 5.21
CA ALA A 70 -6.04 -5.63 3.96
C ALA A 70 -5.10 -4.45 3.72
N CYS A 71 -4.50 -4.41 2.52
CA CYS A 71 -3.57 -3.38 2.14
C CYS A 71 -3.88 -2.83 0.74
N ALA A 72 -3.55 -1.56 0.54
CA ALA A 72 -3.62 -0.93 -0.77
C ALA A 72 -2.44 0.03 -0.96
N VAL A 73 -1.75 -0.09 -2.09
CA VAL A 73 -0.75 0.87 -2.56
C VAL A 73 -1.41 1.71 -3.63
N VAL A 74 -1.50 3.02 -3.42
CA VAL A 74 -2.22 3.96 -4.28
C VAL A 74 -1.27 5.05 -4.76
N GLY A 75 -1.27 5.35 -6.06
CA GLY A 75 -0.47 6.43 -6.63
C GLY A 75 -0.74 6.66 -8.12
N SER A 76 -0.20 7.75 -8.66
CA SER A 76 -0.32 8.10 -10.09
C SER A 76 0.88 7.64 -10.91
N LEU A 77 1.47 6.50 -10.52
CA LEU A 77 2.60 5.89 -11.22
C LEU A 77 2.13 5.07 -12.42
N PRO A 78 3.02 4.77 -13.39
CA PRO A 78 2.76 3.74 -14.38
C PRO A 78 2.41 2.39 -13.71
N PRO A 79 1.46 1.61 -14.27
CA PRO A 79 0.96 0.38 -13.66
C PRO A 79 2.05 -0.62 -13.26
N GLU A 80 3.08 -0.78 -14.10
CA GLU A 80 4.20 -1.68 -13.84
C GLU A 80 5.00 -1.25 -12.61
N ARG A 81 5.31 0.05 -12.50
CA ARG A 81 6.05 0.61 -11.37
C ARG A 81 5.24 0.50 -10.08
N LEU A 82 3.93 0.76 -10.14
CA LEU A 82 3.04 0.60 -8.98
C LEU A 82 2.95 -0.87 -8.53
N SER A 83 2.94 -1.81 -9.47
CA SER A 83 2.95 -3.25 -9.20
C SER A 83 4.24 -3.69 -8.50
N ASP A 84 5.40 -3.19 -8.92
CA ASP A 84 6.68 -3.53 -8.28
C ASP A 84 6.78 -2.99 -6.85
N VAL A 85 6.34 -1.75 -6.63
CA VAL A 85 6.20 -1.19 -5.28
C VAL A 85 5.27 -2.03 -4.41
N ALA A 86 4.13 -2.46 -4.95
CA ALA A 86 3.18 -3.28 -4.21
C ALA A 86 3.74 -4.67 -3.84
N LYS A 87 4.53 -5.29 -4.72
CA LYS A 87 5.23 -6.56 -4.44
C LYS A 87 6.22 -6.39 -3.29
N SER A 88 7.00 -5.32 -3.29
CA SER A 88 7.97 -5.05 -2.23
C SER A 88 7.29 -4.73 -0.89
N ALA A 89 6.20 -3.97 -0.91
CA ALA A 89 5.39 -3.71 0.27
C ALA A 89 4.79 -5.02 0.86
N TYR A 90 4.25 -5.88 -0.01
CA TYR A 90 3.72 -7.18 0.39
C TYR A 90 4.80 -8.08 1.01
N GLY A 91 5.96 -8.21 0.36
CA GLY A 91 7.06 -9.04 0.86
C GLY A 91 7.52 -8.62 2.25
N GLN A 92 7.59 -7.32 2.52
CA GLN A 92 7.99 -6.80 3.83
C GLN A 92 6.92 -6.98 4.90
N LEU A 93 5.64 -6.83 4.55
CA LEU A 93 4.54 -7.13 5.46
C LEU A 93 4.61 -8.60 5.91
N VAL A 94 4.75 -9.53 4.96
CA VAL A 94 4.84 -10.96 5.26
C VAL A 94 6.07 -11.28 6.13
N ALA A 95 7.21 -10.66 5.84
CA ALA A 95 8.42 -10.83 6.63
C ALA A 95 8.24 -10.34 8.08
N GLY A 96 7.63 -9.17 8.27
CA GLY A 96 7.38 -8.59 9.60
C GLY A 96 6.29 -9.31 10.42
N ILE A 97 5.37 -10.03 9.77
CA ILE A 97 4.40 -10.89 10.48
C ILE A 97 5.05 -12.20 10.94
N SER A 98 6.08 -12.67 10.23
CA SER A 98 6.73 -13.96 10.49
C SER A 98 7.86 -13.88 11.52
N SER A 99 8.22 -12.67 11.97
CA SER A 99 9.28 -12.37 12.94
C SER A 99 8.73 -12.16 14.34
#